data_AF-A0A1Z5JKP9-F1
#
_entry.id   AF-A0A1Z5JKP9-F1
#
_cell.length_a   1.000
_cell.length_b   1.000
_cell.length_c   1.000
_cell.angle_alpha   90.00
_cell.angle_beta   90.00
_cell.angle_gamma   90.00
#
_symmetry.space_group_name_H-M   'P 1'
#
loop_
_entity.id
_entity.type
_entity.pdbx_description
1 polymer ?
#
loop_
_entity_poly.entity_id
_entity_poly.type
_entity_poly.pdbx_seq_one_letter_code
_entity_poly.pdbx_strand_id
1 'polypeptide(L)'
;MPNLLLFSSSSDEEFVAASDLEGLQKLFSEYCDDEGLMSKSSIQRIPFILQLLADGDLLAEELDDIWEKAPKFPDVTTSAARIDVDSFVQVYRDIDDLFEDDGVVSKQEQPASAVREPTETKENPATEDQTDYVDKNMEDELESVFNSIADDDGLISKQALVNWDEIEKLLRDGLLGADEFDELWGKTKKSLGADDKLDIDGFLSFNVALDSLFEFSDEEMEEADDDDDDDDDDDDSTMEDIVEGQLVEEGDRSPQELFALLAGADGLVSKGNLMRWAELLELIDEGDLSMSELEGIFSANAVAEKLDESRFLALYKAIDDLFEYDVNDESDKSNESSRANQKVPNAVATRDQPSSKTTLLGMIEVLNEDNDLLPCGLEASDREQANILKVINMLEQEPSNLIRSKQGAVDENDIAGNWELLYSSSSAMKFNKGLSGLGGSFPNGKFGGLKMRLDSSKYMSDVEYTERISVTPEAASFDVTVTGDWTLRQSISLFTGEPSITLAITPERVNYGPTSTRADHWKSLGPLNMLDVAYLDKDLRIMRGSTSLDTVFVFRRVA
;
A
#
# COMPACT_ATOMS: atom_id res chain seq x y z
N MET A 1 12.59 -62.32 20.35
CA MET A 1 11.22 -61.81 20.56
C MET A 1 11.29 -60.71 21.61
N PRO A 2 11.48 -59.44 21.20
CA PRO A 2 11.32 -58.32 22.09
C PRO A 2 9.89 -57.77 22.01
N ASN A 3 9.35 -57.40 23.17
CA ASN A 3 8.01 -56.86 23.36
C ASN A 3 7.84 -55.53 22.61
N LEU A 4 6.88 -55.50 21.68
CA LEU A 4 6.29 -54.27 21.17
C LEU A 4 5.37 -53.72 22.27
N LEU A 5 5.82 -52.70 22.98
CA LEU A 5 4.96 -51.89 23.85
C LEU A 5 4.15 -50.96 22.93
N LEU A 6 2.89 -51.33 22.70
CA LEU A 6 1.86 -50.43 22.18
C LEU A 6 1.57 -49.38 23.27
N PHE A 7 2.12 -48.18 23.10
CA PHE A 7 1.58 -47.00 23.78
C PHE A 7 0.30 -46.61 23.06
N SER A 8 -0.82 -46.93 23.71
CA SER A 8 -2.13 -46.38 23.44
C SER A 8 -2.30 -45.17 24.35
N SER A 9 -2.15 -43.96 23.82
CA SER A 9 -2.62 -42.73 24.47
C SER A 9 -3.27 -41.84 23.42
N SER A 10 -4.59 -42.02 23.27
CA SER A 10 -5.47 -41.02 22.64
C SER A 10 -5.89 -40.01 23.71
N SER A 11 -4.93 -39.24 24.20
CA SER A 11 -5.26 -37.95 24.79
C SER A 11 -5.08 -36.96 23.65
N ASP A 12 -6.19 -36.62 22.99
CA ASP A 12 -6.28 -35.41 22.19
C ASP A 12 -6.09 -34.26 23.18
N GLU A 13 -4.84 -33.93 23.48
CA GLU A 13 -4.51 -32.76 24.28
C GLU A 13 -4.78 -31.55 23.40
N GLU A 14 -5.87 -30.86 23.74
CA GLU A 14 -6.37 -29.68 23.07
C GLU A 14 -5.30 -28.58 23.12
N PHE A 15 -4.95 -28.05 21.96
CA PHE A 15 -4.10 -26.86 21.85
C PHE A 15 -4.76 -25.72 22.62
N VAL A 16 -3.98 -25.01 23.44
CA VAL A 16 -4.45 -23.88 24.24
C VAL A 16 -3.96 -22.62 23.55
N ALA A 17 -4.87 -21.85 22.96
CA ALA A 17 -4.53 -20.58 22.31
C ALA A 17 -3.91 -19.59 23.32
N ALA A 18 -3.01 -18.71 22.88
CA ALA A 18 -2.38 -17.74 23.79
C ALA A 18 -3.36 -16.74 24.44
N SER A 19 -4.56 -16.61 23.86
CA SER A 19 -5.68 -15.83 24.40
C SER A 19 -6.44 -16.53 25.55
N ASP A 20 -6.34 -17.86 25.70
CA ASP A 20 -6.99 -18.62 26.77
C ASP A 20 -6.13 -18.66 28.05
N LEU A 21 -6.24 -17.58 28.84
CA LEU A 21 -5.51 -17.44 30.10
C LEU A 21 -5.80 -18.56 31.11
N GLU A 22 -7.03 -19.09 31.17
CA GLU A 22 -7.40 -20.15 32.11
C GLU A 22 -6.78 -21.49 31.71
N GLY A 23 -6.79 -21.79 30.40
CA GLY A 23 -6.07 -22.92 29.83
C GLY A 23 -4.57 -22.85 30.10
N LEU A 24 -3.94 -21.68 29.90
CA LEU A 24 -2.50 -21.50 30.14
C LEU A 24 -2.14 -21.62 31.62
N GLN A 25 -2.96 -21.13 32.54
CA GLN A 25 -2.74 -21.30 33.98
C GLN A 25 -2.82 -22.76 34.41
N LYS A 26 -3.74 -23.53 33.83
CA LYS A 26 -3.87 -24.96 34.07
C LYS A 26 -2.65 -25.71 33.52
N LEU A 27 -2.22 -25.38 32.30
CA LEU A 27 -1.03 -25.93 31.67
C LEU A 27 0.23 -25.61 32.51
N PHE A 28 0.37 -24.37 32.97
CA PHE A 28 1.46 -23.97 33.86
C PHE A 28 1.49 -24.83 35.14
N SER A 29 0.33 -25.01 35.78
CA SER A 29 0.19 -25.77 37.02
C SER A 29 0.53 -27.26 36.87
N GLU A 30 0.43 -27.80 35.66
CA GLU A 30 0.77 -29.19 35.36
C GLU A 30 2.28 -29.41 35.17
N TYR A 31 2.99 -28.40 34.66
CA TYR A 31 4.41 -28.49 34.30
C TYR A 31 5.35 -27.70 35.24
N CYS A 32 4.82 -26.93 36.20
CA CYS A 32 5.61 -26.23 37.20
C CYS A 32 6.18 -27.20 38.26
N ASP A 33 7.20 -26.74 38.99
CA ASP A 33 7.76 -27.45 40.13
C ASP A 33 6.91 -27.27 41.40
N ASP A 34 7.32 -27.92 42.50
CA ASP A 34 6.63 -27.84 43.79
C ASP A 34 6.60 -26.42 44.39
N GLU A 35 7.39 -25.48 43.85
CA GLU A 35 7.44 -24.08 44.27
C GLU A 35 6.54 -23.19 43.40
N GLY A 36 5.82 -23.76 42.42
CA GLY A 36 4.99 -23.01 41.50
C GLY A 36 5.80 -22.24 40.46
N LEU A 37 7.01 -22.70 40.14
CA LEU A 37 7.89 -22.08 39.15
C LEU A 37 8.21 -23.05 38.02
N MET A 38 8.47 -22.52 36.82
CA MET A 38 8.76 -23.35 35.65
C MET A 38 10.20 -23.15 35.17
N SER A 39 10.88 -24.25 34.84
CA SER A 39 12.20 -24.23 34.22
C SER A 39 12.09 -24.32 32.70
N LYS A 40 13.12 -23.90 31.96
CA LYS A 40 13.21 -24.09 30.51
C LYS A 40 13.02 -25.55 30.09
N SER A 41 13.60 -26.47 30.85
CA SER A 41 13.46 -27.91 30.61
C SER A 41 12.05 -28.45 30.86
N SER A 42 11.23 -27.73 31.64
CA SER A 42 9.82 -28.02 31.82
C SER A 42 9.00 -27.52 30.63
N ILE A 43 9.30 -26.31 30.11
CA ILE A 43 8.66 -25.75 28.90
C ILE A 43 8.88 -26.67 27.70
N GLN A 44 10.12 -27.14 27.48
CA GLN A 44 10.45 -28.08 26.40
C GLN A 44 9.72 -29.43 26.49
N ARG A 45 9.05 -29.74 27.61
CA ARG A 45 8.25 -30.96 27.78
C ARG A 45 6.78 -30.74 27.55
N ILE A 46 6.33 -29.49 27.41
CA ILE A 46 4.95 -29.18 27.05
C ILE A 46 4.70 -29.79 25.66
N PRO A 47 3.69 -30.66 25.49
CA PRO A 47 3.52 -31.47 24.28
C PRO A 47 3.48 -30.66 22.99
N PHE A 48 2.79 -29.52 22.97
CA PHE A 48 2.77 -28.60 21.83
C PHE A 48 4.16 -28.05 21.48
N ILE A 49 4.89 -27.51 22.45
CA ILE A 49 6.24 -26.96 22.25
C ILE A 49 7.23 -28.06 21.86
N LEU A 50 7.12 -29.24 22.49
CA LEU A 50 7.92 -30.41 22.15
C LEU A 50 7.69 -30.84 20.69
N GLN A 51 6.44 -30.76 20.22
CA GLN A 51 6.10 -31.05 18.84
C GLN A 51 6.68 -30.01 17.88
N LEU A 52 6.52 -28.71 18.14
CA LEU A 52 7.12 -27.65 17.32
C LEU A 52 8.65 -27.80 17.19
N LEU A 53 9.33 -28.13 18.30
CA LEU A 53 10.77 -28.40 18.30
C LEU A 53 11.13 -29.68 17.53
N ALA A 54 10.27 -30.70 17.54
CA ALA A 54 10.51 -31.97 16.85
C ALA A 54 10.28 -31.86 15.33
N ASP A 55 9.27 -31.08 14.94
CA ASP A 55 8.90 -30.82 13.54
C ASP A 55 9.83 -29.76 12.91
N GLY A 56 10.50 -28.96 13.74
CA GLY A 56 11.43 -27.92 13.32
C GLY A 56 10.75 -26.61 12.97
N ASP A 57 9.47 -26.46 13.34
CA ASP A 57 8.70 -25.23 13.22
C ASP A 57 9.11 -24.19 14.28
N LEU A 58 9.64 -24.65 15.42
CA LEU A 58 10.34 -23.81 16.40
C LEU A 58 11.78 -24.30 16.53
N LEU A 59 12.77 -23.44 16.30
CA LEU A 59 14.17 -23.78 16.50
C LEU A 59 14.53 -23.74 17.99
N ALA A 60 15.49 -24.57 18.40
CA ALA A 60 15.97 -24.57 19.78
C ALA A 60 16.58 -23.21 20.16
N GLU A 61 17.24 -22.56 19.21
CA GLU A 61 17.80 -21.21 19.36
C GLU A 61 16.71 -20.15 19.55
N GLU A 62 15.60 -20.22 18.82
CA GLU A 62 14.47 -19.28 18.95
C GLU A 62 13.82 -19.41 20.34
N LEU A 63 13.59 -20.65 20.79
CA LEU A 63 13.12 -20.89 22.15
C LEU A 63 14.13 -20.42 23.20
N ASP A 64 15.43 -20.48 22.90
CA ASP A 64 16.47 -19.96 23.78
C ASP A 64 16.40 -18.45 23.91
N ASP A 65 16.19 -17.73 22.80
CA ASP A 65 16.08 -16.27 22.77
C ASP A 65 14.81 -15.77 23.47
N ILE A 66 13.65 -16.38 23.18
CA ILE A 66 12.38 -16.09 23.87
C ILE A 66 12.54 -16.34 25.37
N TRP A 67 13.18 -17.46 25.73
CA TRP A 67 13.44 -17.77 27.13
C TRP A 67 14.33 -16.70 27.77
N GLU A 68 15.43 -16.25 27.18
CA GLU A 68 16.30 -15.25 27.83
C GLU A 68 15.61 -13.88 28.01
N LYS A 69 14.66 -13.52 27.14
CA LYS A 69 13.87 -12.27 27.25
C LYS A 69 12.85 -12.31 28.39
N ALA A 70 12.24 -13.47 28.65
CA ALA A 70 11.17 -13.57 29.63
C ALA A 70 11.66 -13.27 31.07
N PRO A 71 10.92 -12.45 31.86
CA PRO A 71 11.30 -12.08 33.22
C PRO A 71 11.60 -13.30 34.10
N LYS A 72 12.74 -13.28 34.80
CA LYS A 72 13.15 -14.39 35.68
C LYS A 72 12.78 -14.11 37.12
N PHE A 73 12.32 -15.16 37.81
CA PHE A 73 11.97 -15.06 39.21
C PHE A 73 13.24 -14.78 40.05
N PRO A 74 13.27 -13.67 40.84
CA PRO A 74 14.52 -13.11 41.37
C PRO A 74 15.16 -13.90 42.53
N ASP A 75 14.45 -14.86 43.13
CA ASP A 75 14.85 -15.45 44.42
C ASP A 75 15.44 -16.89 44.33
N VAL A 76 15.85 -17.30 43.13
CA VAL A 76 16.36 -18.64 42.90
C VAL A 76 17.87 -18.66 43.10
N THR A 77 18.32 -18.97 44.32
CA THR A 77 19.74 -19.19 44.66
C THR A 77 20.38 -20.39 43.92
N THR A 78 19.59 -21.18 43.21
CA THR A 78 20.07 -22.25 42.32
C THR A 78 20.39 -21.70 40.94
N SER A 79 21.46 -22.20 40.33
CA SER A 79 21.99 -21.81 39.02
C SER A 79 21.07 -22.10 37.81
N ALA A 80 19.79 -22.35 38.03
CA ALA A 80 18.80 -22.59 36.99
C ALA A 80 17.75 -21.49 37.06
N ALA A 81 17.71 -20.65 36.02
CA ALA A 81 16.67 -19.64 35.86
C ALA A 81 15.29 -20.33 35.85
N ARG A 82 14.32 -19.73 36.53
CA ARG A 82 12.92 -20.17 36.57
C ARG A 82 12.01 -18.97 36.38
N ILE A 83 10.80 -19.23 35.88
CA ILE A 83 9.77 -18.23 35.60
C ILE A 83 8.50 -18.53 36.38
N ASP A 84 7.73 -17.49 36.70
CA ASP A 84 6.37 -17.62 37.26
C ASP A 84 5.32 -17.74 36.14
N VAL A 85 4.05 -17.76 36.53
CA VAL A 85 2.93 -17.94 35.60
C VAL A 85 2.81 -16.78 34.61
N ASP A 86 3.01 -15.54 35.05
CA ASP A 86 2.89 -14.36 34.19
C ASP A 86 4.00 -14.36 33.13
N SER A 87 5.22 -14.68 33.55
CA SER A 87 6.36 -14.82 32.65
C SER A 87 6.21 -16.01 31.69
N PHE A 88 5.52 -17.09 32.10
CA PHE A 88 5.19 -18.21 31.21
C PHE A 88 4.16 -17.82 30.15
N VAL A 89 3.13 -17.05 30.51
CA VAL A 89 2.15 -16.53 29.55
C VAL A 89 2.85 -15.68 28.49
N GLN A 90 3.82 -14.84 28.89
CA GLN A 90 4.63 -14.08 27.93
C GLN A 90 5.41 -14.99 26.98
N VAL A 91 6.13 -16.00 27.50
CA VAL A 91 6.84 -16.96 26.65
C VAL A 91 5.90 -17.66 25.67
N TYR A 92 4.69 -18.00 26.10
CA TYR A 92 3.72 -18.68 25.24
C TYR A 92 3.21 -17.76 24.13
N ARG A 93 2.93 -16.48 24.43
CA ARG A 93 2.57 -15.45 23.45
C ARG A 93 3.69 -15.20 22.46
N ASP A 94 4.91 -14.99 22.94
CA ASP A 94 6.08 -14.80 22.08
C ASP A 94 6.30 -16.00 21.13
N ILE A 95 5.89 -17.21 21.53
CA ILE A 95 5.89 -18.39 20.65
C ILE A 95 4.72 -18.35 19.68
N ASP A 96 3.51 -18.02 20.11
CA ASP A 96 2.31 -17.94 19.26
C ASP A 96 2.46 -16.85 18.17
N ASP A 97 2.97 -15.68 18.54
CA ASP A 97 3.26 -14.54 17.66
C ASP A 97 4.23 -14.92 16.52
N LEU A 98 5.13 -15.90 16.72
CA LEU A 98 6.00 -16.40 15.65
C LEU A 98 5.22 -17.10 14.53
N PHE A 99 4.00 -17.56 14.80
CA PHE A 99 3.15 -18.30 13.87
C PHE A 99 1.92 -17.52 13.43
N GLU A 100 1.53 -16.46 14.15
CA GLU A 100 0.40 -15.60 13.77
C GLU A 100 0.71 -14.73 12.52
N ASP A 101 1.98 -14.46 12.22
CA ASP A 101 2.40 -13.66 11.04
C ASP A 101 2.42 -14.47 9.72
N ASP A 102 2.15 -15.78 9.76
CA ASP A 102 2.20 -16.72 8.63
C ASP A 102 0.82 -16.95 7.95
N GLY A 103 -0.10 -15.99 8.10
CA GLY A 103 -1.43 -15.97 7.48
C GLY A 103 -1.43 -16.27 5.98
N VAL A 104 -1.66 -17.54 5.65
CA VAL A 104 -2.01 -18.11 4.33
C VAL A 104 -0.87 -18.28 3.30
N VAL A 105 0.07 -19.21 3.55
CA VAL A 105 0.57 -20.08 2.46
C VAL A 105 0.72 -21.52 2.93
N SER A 106 -0.15 -22.39 2.42
CA SER A 106 -0.14 -23.82 2.69
C SER A 106 1.19 -24.47 2.24
N LYS A 107 1.99 -24.93 3.21
CA LYS A 107 3.24 -25.68 2.97
C LYS A 107 2.93 -27.02 2.27
N GLN A 108 3.28 -27.13 0.99
CA GLN A 108 3.44 -28.42 0.31
C GLN A 108 4.80 -29.03 0.66
N GLU A 109 4.78 -30.23 1.24
CA GLU A 109 5.95 -31.03 1.58
C GLU A 109 6.90 -31.24 0.38
N GLN A 110 8.20 -30.95 0.57
CA GLN A 110 9.27 -31.50 -0.27
C GLN A 110 10.25 -32.34 0.58
N PRO A 111 10.81 -33.43 0.03
CA PRO A 111 11.54 -34.43 0.79
C PRO A 111 13.01 -34.06 1.01
N ALA A 112 13.49 -34.41 2.21
CA ALA A 112 14.86 -34.28 2.68
C ALA A 112 15.93 -34.86 1.73
N SER A 113 16.99 -34.11 1.50
CA SER A 113 18.28 -34.65 1.05
C SER A 113 19.42 -34.12 1.90
N ALA A 114 20.10 -35.06 2.54
CA ALA A 114 21.23 -34.88 3.43
C ALA A 114 22.55 -34.70 2.66
N VAL A 115 23.36 -33.70 3.02
CA VAL A 115 24.83 -33.79 3.05
C VAL A 115 25.37 -32.84 4.13
N ARG A 116 26.03 -33.40 5.15
CA ARG A 116 26.90 -32.70 6.10
C ARG A 116 28.34 -32.76 5.60
N GLU A 117 29.10 -31.67 5.72
CA GLU A 117 30.47 -31.67 6.26
C GLU A 117 30.83 -30.29 6.87
N PRO A 118 31.74 -30.24 7.87
CA PRO A 118 31.85 -29.13 8.83
C PRO A 118 33.01 -28.18 8.51
N THR A 119 32.88 -26.88 8.77
CA THR A 119 34.05 -26.00 8.85
C THR A 119 33.96 -24.97 9.98
N GLU A 120 34.93 -25.13 10.88
CA GLU A 120 35.57 -24.22 11.85
C GLU A 120 34.99 -22.82 12.13
N THR A 121 34.62 -22.67 13.40
CA THR A 121 34.27 -21.46 14.15
C THR A 121 35.44 -20.47 14.23
N LYS A 122 35.19 -19.21 13.87
CA LYS A 122 35.96 -18.06 14.38
C LYS A 122 35.00 -17.07 15.03
N GLU A 123 35.22 -16.87 16.31
CA GLU A 123 34.59 -15.86 17.17
C GLU A 123 34.81 -14.45 16.60
N ASN A 124 33.73 -13.67 16.55
CA ASN A 124 33.76 -12.21 16.60
C ASN A 124 32.39 -11.69 17.11
N PRO A 125 32.35 -10.45 17.64
CA PRO A 125 31.59 -10.12 18.83
C PRO A 125 30.14 -9.73 18.56
N ALA A 126 29.33 -9.90 19.60
CA ALA A 126 27.93 -9.52 19.72
C ALA A 126 27.61 -8.16 19.10
N THR A 127 26.72 -8.20 18.10
CA THR A 127 25.96 -7.06 17.61
C THR A 127 24.77 -6.89 18.55
N GLU A 128 24.63 -5.71 19.14
CA GLU A 128 23.45 -5.32 19.92
C GLU A 128 22.24 -5.26 18.99
N ASP A 129 21.18 -5.99 19.34
CA ASP A 129 19.94 -6.12 18.58
C ASP A 129 19.13 -4.83 18.57
N GLN A 130 18.58 -4.53 17.40
CA GLN A 130 18.05 -3.23 16.98
C GLN A 130 16.52 -3.24 16.80
N THR A 131 15.83 -4.21 17.39
CA THR A 131 14.35 -4.34 17.34
C THR A 131 13.65 -3.43 18.35
N ASP A 132 14.36 -2.97 19.38
CA ASP A 132 13.88 -2.06 20.42
C ASP A 132 13.79 -0.58 19.97
N TYR A 133 14.23 -0.27 18.74
CA TYR A 133 14.33 1.11 18.25
C TYR A 133 13.08 1.64 17.56
N VAL A 134 12.18 0.77 17.09
CA VAL A 134 11.01 1.22 16.31
C VAL A 134 9.89 1.72 17.24
N ASP A 135 9.55 0.96 18.29
CA ASP A 135 8.53 1.38 19.28
C ASP A 135 8.98 2.59 20.11
N LYS A 136 10.25 2.64 20.51
CA LYS A 136 10.77 3.77 21.30
C LYS A 136 10.71 5.09 20.55
N ASN A 137 10.93 5.07 19.23
CA ASN A 137 10.84 6.29 18.43
C ASN A 137 9.41 6.83 18.37
N MET A 138 8.41 5.93 18.30
CA MET A 138 7.00 6.32 18.28
C MET A 138 6.54 6.85 19.63
N GLU A 139 6.95 6.19 20.73
CA GLU A 139 6.71 6.70 22.09
C GLU A 139 7.36 8.07 22.30
N ASP A 140 8.62 8.26 21.90
CA ASP A 140 9.33 9.55 22.01
C ASP A 140 8.63 10.68 21.22
N GLU A 141 8.10 10.37 20.03
CA GLU A 141 7.32 11.31 19.22
C GLU A 141 6.00 11.69 19.90
N LEU A 142 5.26 10.70 20.42
CA LEU A 142 4.01 10.92 21.16
C LEU A 142 4.25 11.67 22.48
N GLU A 143 5.35 11.42 23.18
CA GLU A 143 5.74 12.22 24.36
C GLU A 143 6.01 13.67 23.99
N SER A 144 6.66 13.93 22.85
CA SER A 144 6.88 15.29 22.36
C SER A 144 5.56 15.99 22.04
N VAL A 145 4.61 15.28 21.43
CA VAL A 145 3.25 15.79 21.19
C VAL A 145 2.54 16.08 22.50
N PHE A 146 2.54 15.13 23.44
CA PHE A 146 1.95 15.28 24.78
C PHE A 146 2.44 16.56 25.45
N ASN A 147 3.76 16.77 25.47
CA ASN A 147 4.38 17.96 26.06
C ASN A 147 3.98 19.27 25.35
N SER A 148 3.57 19.22 24.09
CA SER A 148 3.12 20.39 23.32
C SER A 148 1.67 20.79 23.60
N ILE A 149 0.81 19.84 23.97
CA ILE A 149 -0.63 20.05 24.19
C ILE A 149 -1.04 20.02 25.67
N ALA A 150 -0.19 19.47 26.55
CA ALA A 150 -0.41 19.46 27.99
C ALA A 150 -0.37 20.88 28.59
N ASP A 151 -1.17 21.10 29.63
CA ASP A 151 -1.17 22.35 30.39
C ASP A 151 0.03 22.45 31.36
N ASP A 152 0.11 23.56 32.11
CA ASP A 152 1.18 23.80 33.09
C ASP A 152 1.26 22.73 34.19
N ASP A 153 0.19 21.96 34.41
CA ASP A 153 0.14 20.86 35.38
C ASP A 153 0.61 19.52 34.77
N GLY A 154 0.99 19.51 33.48
CA GLY A 154 1.36 18.31 32.75
C GLY A 154 0.18 17.40 32.46
N LEU A 155 -1.01 17.98 32.24
CA LEU A 155 -2.24 17.24 31.97
C LEU A 155 -2.94 17.76 30.70
N ILE A 156 -3.61 16.87 29.98
CA ILE A 156 -4.37 17.21 28.78
C ILE A 156 -5.86 17.22 29.11
N SER A 157 -6.52 18.35 28.84
CA SER A 157 -7.98 18.46 28.91
C SER A 157 -8.64 17.97 27.62
N LYS A 158 -9.90 17.52 27.69
CA LYS A 158 -10.67 17.10 26.51
C LYS A 158 -10.63 18.14 25.38
N GLN A 159 -10.84 19.41 25.72
CA GLN A 159 -10.82 20.49 24.72
C GLN A 159 -9.43 20.70 24.10
N ALA A 160 -8.35 20.52 24.86
CA ALA A 160 -7.00 20.62 24.31
C ALA A 160 -6.73 19.49 23.31
N LEU A 161 -7.22 18.27 23.60
CA LEU A 161 -7.09 17.13 22.69
C LEU A 161 -7.96 17.28 21.43
N VAL A 162 -9.19 17.81 21.54
CA VAL A 162 -10.03 18.12 20.35
C VAL A 162 -9.38 19.16 19.44
N ASN A 163 -8.64 20.11 20.01
CA ASN A 163 -7.95 21.17 19.27
C ASN A 163 -6.55 20.75 18.78
N TRP A 164 -6.15 19.49 18.99
CA TRP A 164 -4.91 18.97 18.43
C TRP A 164 -5.15 18.72 16.93
N ASP A 165 -4.28 19.28 16.07
CA ASP A 165 -4.45 19.31 14.61
C ASP A 165 -4.85 17.95 13.99
N GLU A 166 -4.36 16.83 14.53
CA GLU A 166 -4.67 15.48 14.08
C GLU A 166 -6.12 15.09 14.38
N ILE A 167 -6.58 15.26 15.62
CA ILE A 167 -7.96 14.97 16.03
C ILE A 167 -8.93 15.94 15.36
N GLU A 168 -8.57 17.23 15.25
CA GLU A 168 -9.39 18.22 14.54
C GLU A 168 -9.60 17.80 13.08
N LYS A 169 -8.55 17.30 12.43
CA LYS A 169 -8.63 16.80 11.05
C LYS A 169 -9.51 15.56 10.95
N LEU A 170 -9.35 14.56 11.82
CA LEU A 170 -10.18 13.35 11.82
C LEU A 170 -11.68 13.67 12.01
N LEU A 171 -11.99 14.59 12.95
CA LEU A 171 -13.37 15.05 13.20
C LEU A 171 -13.93 15.84 12.01
N ARG A 172 -13.12 16.70 11.38
CA ARG A 172 -13.55 17.53 10.24
C ARG A 172 -13.76 16.72 8.97
N ASP A 173 -12.87 15.77 8.71
CA ASP A 173 -12.89 14.92 7.52
C ASP A 173 -13.92 13.77 7.66
N GLY A 174 -14.57 13.66 8.83
CA GLY A 174 -15.62 12.67 9.10
C GLY A 174 -15.09 11.24 9.34
N LEU A 175 -13.78 11.09 9.55
CA LEU A 175 -13.12 9.82 9.84
C LEU A 175 -13.25 9.40 11.30
N LEU A 176 -13.58 10.35 12.19
CA LEU A 176 -13.91 10.10 13.58
C LEU A 176 -15.19 10.87 13.93
N GLY A 177 -16.22 10.17 14.39
CA GLY A 177 -17.44 10.78 14.90
C GLY A 177 -17.20 11.55 16.21
N ALA A 178 -17.95 12.63 16.43
CA ALA A 178 -17.86 13.36 17.71
C ALA A 178 -18.32 12.50 18.91
N ASP A 179 -19.24 11.58 18.67
CA ASP A 179 -19.71 10.56 19.61
C ASP A 179 -18.68 9.44 19.82
N GLU A 180 -18.02 8.99 18.76
CA GLU A 180 -16.92 8.01 18.85
C GLU A 180 -15.73 8.57 19.66
N PHE A 181 -15.37 9.83 19.40
CA PHE A 181 -14.37 10.53 20.20
C PHE A 181 -14.78 10.63 21.67
N ASP A 182 -16.04 10.95 21.96
CA ASP A 182 -16.57 11.03 23.33
C ASP A 182 -16.56 9.68 24.03
N GLU A 183 -16.83 8.59 23.31
CA GLU A 183 -16.75 7.23 23.80
C GLU A 183 -15.32 6.81 24.10
N LEU A 184 -14.38 7.02 23.16
CA LEU A 184 -12.95 6.79 23.37
C LEU A 184 -12.46 7.55 24.59
N TRP A 185 -12.75 8.85 24.66
CA TRP A 185 -12.38 9.70 25.78
C TRP A 185 -12.94 9.16 27.11
N GLY A 186 -14.19 8.69 27.12
CA GLY A 186 -14.83 8.12 28.31
C GLY A 186 -14.20 6.81 28.78
N LYS A 187 -13.69 5.99 27.85
CA LYS A 187 -13.01 4.71 28.12
C LYS A 187 -11.56 4.90 28.59
N THR A 188 -10.87 5.94 28.14
CA THR A 188 -9.48 6.19 28.50
C THR A 188 -9.30 6.52 29.98
N LYS A 189 -8.32 5.86 30.62
CA LYS A 189 -7.97 6.09 32.02
C LYS A 189 -7.53 7.53 32.26
N LYS A 190 -8.19 8.20 33.22
CA LYS A 190 -7.87 9.57 33.64
C LYS A 190 -6.82 9.59 34.76
N SER A 191 -6.13 10.72 34.91
CA SER A 191 -5.11 10.88 35.94
C SER A 191 -5.71 10.83 37.35
N LEU A 192 -5.00 10.23 38.30
CA LEU A 192 -5.46 10.04 39.68
C LEU A 192 -5.58 11.39 40.41
N GLY A 193 -6.80 11.89 40.55
CA GLY A 193 -7.12 13.09 41.33
C GLY A 193 -7.33 14.36 40.51
N ALA A 194 -7.27 14.27 39.18
CA ALA A 194 -7.75 15.32 38.28
C ALA A 194 -9.05 14.84 37.63
N ASP A 195 -10.15 15.55 37.88
CA ASP A 195 -11.42 15.25 37.21
C ASP A 195 -11.28 15.55 35.71
N ASP A 196 -11.39 14.51 34.90
CA ASP A 196 -11.50 14.55 33.44
C ASP A 196 -10.30 15.14 32.68
N LYS A 197 -9.08 14.78 33.10
CA LYS A 197 -7.84 15.06 32.36
C LYS A 197 -6.97 13.81 32.19
N LEU A 198 -6.20 13.76 31.10
CA LEU A 198 -5.22 12.72 30.82
C LEU A 198 -3.83 13.13 31.30
N ASP A 199 -3.13 12.22 31.96
CA ASP A 199 -1.68 12.25 32.09
C ASP A 199 -1.04 11.52 30.88
N ILE A 200 0.28 11.40 30.87
CA ILE A 200 1.03 10.80 29.75
C ILE A 200 0.59 9.37 29.47
N ASP A 201 0.41 8.55 30.51
CA ASP A 201 -0.08 7.17 30.39
C ASP A 201 -1.50 7.15 29.80
N GLY A 202 -2.36 8.07 30.25
CA GLY A 202 -3.71 8.22 29.69
C GLY A 202 -3.69 8.65 28.22
N PHE A 203 -2.79 9.52 27.81
CA PHE A 203 -2.64 9.97 26.42
C PHE A 203 -2.12 8.86 25.50
N LEU A 204 -1.11 8.11 25.91
CA LEU A 204 -0.62 6.95 25.14
C LEU A 204 -1.72 5.90 24.99
N SER A 205 -2.45 5.60 26.07
CA SER A 205 -3.59 4.69 26.01
C SER A 205 -4.74 5.20 25.13
N PHE A 206 -4.91 6.52 24.97
CA PHE A 206 -5.88 7.08 24.04
C PHE A 206 -5.47 6.84 22.59
N ASN A 207 -4.19 7.05 22.25
CA ASN A 207 -3.69 6.85 20.88
C ASN A 207 -3.77 5.38 20.47
N VAL A 208 -3.41 4.44 21.34
CA VAL A 208 -3.60 3.00 21.07
C VAL A 208 -5.06 2.66 20.77
N ALA A 209 -6.00 3.22 21.55
CA ALA A 209 -7.43 2.98 21.32
C ALA A 209 -7.96 3.67 20.05
N LEU A 210 -7.34 4.78 19.65
CA LEU A 210 -7.63 5.48 18.41
C LEU A 210 -7.14 4.67 17.22
N ASP A 211 -5.91 4.14 17.27
CA ASP A 211 -5.35 3.29 16.21
C ASP A 211 -6.18 2.03 15.99
N SER A 212 -6.66 1.39 17.08
CA SER A 212 -7.58 0.25 16.98
C SER A 212 -8.93 0.54 16.31
N LEU A 213 -9.36 1.81 16.18
CA LEU A 213 -10.54 2.14 15.38
C LEU A 213 -10.26 2.06 13.86
N PHE A 214 -8.99 2.17 13.47
CA PHE A 214 -8.57 2.18 12.07
C PHE A 214 -7.87 0.87 11.66
N GLU A 215 -7.61 -0.03 12.60
CA GLU A 215 -7.29 -1.42 12.32
C GLU A 215 -8.55 -2.13 11.82
N PHE A 216 -8.82 -2.03 10.51
CA PHE A 216 -9.82 -2.85 9.84
C PHE A 216 -9.43 -4.31 10.05
N SER A 217 -10.19 -5.05 10.86
CA SER A 217 -10.05 -6.50 10.88
C SER A 217 -10.47 -6.98 9.50
N ASP A 218 -9.58 -7.72 8.81
CA ASP A 218 -9.88 -8.33 7.50
C ASP A 218 -11.14 -9.23 7.54
N GLU A 219 -11.62 -9.59 8.74
CA GLU A 219 -12.87 -10.33 8.97
C GLU A 219 -14.17 -9.51 8.76
N GLU A 220 -14.17 -8.18 8.95
CA GLU A 220 -15.41 -7.39 8.86
C GLU A 220 -15.87 -7.13 7.41
N MET A 221 -15.04 -7.45 6.40
CA MET A 221 -15.37 -7.30 4.99
C MET A 221 -16.12 -8.51 4.39
N GLU A 222 -16.36 -9.60 5.15
CA GLU A 222 -16.99 -10.82 4.63
C GLU A 222 -18.50 -10.97 4.90
N GLU A 223 -19.17 -10.10 5.67
CA GLU A 223 -20.59 -10.30 6.07
C GLU A 223 -21.63 -9.32 5.50
N ALA A 224 -21.30 -8.47 4.51
CA ALA A 224 -22.23 -7.43 4.02
C ALA A 224 -23.09 -7.80 2.78
N ASP A 225 -23.22 -9.09 2.42
CA ASP A 225 -24.11 -9.55 1.35
C ASP A 225 -25.06 -10.64 1.88
N ASP A 226 -26.11 -10.26 2.61
CA ASP A 226 -27.40 -10.96 2.60
C ASP A 226 -28.48 -10.14 3.35
N ASP A 227 -29.63 -9.98 2.67
CA ASP A 227 -30.97 -9.62 3.18
C ASP A 227 -31.23 -8.17 3.67
N ASP A 228 -32.01 -7.35 2.93
CA ASP A 228 -33.48 -7.47 2.88
C ASP A 228 -34.16 -6.33 2.10
N ASP A 229 -35.18 -6.73 1.34
CA ASP A 229 -36.20 -5.93 0.65
C ASP A 229 -37.19 -5.24 1.62
N ASP A 230 -37.90 -4.24 1.08
CA ASP A 230 -39.23 -3.70 1.46
C ASP A 230 -39.39 -2.87 2.76
N ASP A 231 -39.69 -1.56 2.62
CA ASP A 231 -41.06 -1.04 2.89
C ASP A 231 -41.21 0.47 2.58
N ASP A 232 -42.34 0.79 1.95
CA ASP A 232 -42.91 2.11 1.69
C ASP A 232 -43.29 2.88 2.99
N ASP A 233 -43.16 4.21 3.01
CA ASP A 233 -44.31 5.15 3.11
C ASP A 233 -43.91 6.61 3.43
N ASP A 234 -44.58 7.50 2.68
CA ASP A 234 -44.85 8.94 2.84
C ASP A 234 -44.50 9.66 4.17
N ASP A 235 -43.80 10.80 4.08
CA ASP A 235 -44.13 11.97 4.92
C ASP A 235 -43.98 13.31 4.18
N ASP A 236 -45.07 14.07 4.24
CA ASP A 236 -45.32 15.39 3.66
C ASP A 236 -44.97 16.45 4.71
N SER A 237 -43.91 17.25 4.47
CA SER A 237 -43.76 18.53 5.16
C SER A 237 -43.26 19.64 4.25
N THR A 238 -44.06 20.70 4.23
CA THR A 238 -43.82 21.96 3.53
C THR A 238 -43.04 22.90 4.44
N MET A 239 -41.78 23.17 4.10
CA MET A 239 -41.06 24.38 4.46
C MET A 239 -40.25 24.87 3.25
N GLU A 240 -40.58 26.06 2.76
CA GLU A 240 -39.71 26.83 1.86
C GLU A 240 -38.47 27.26 2.66
N ASP A 241 -37.38 26.51 2.54
CA ASP A 241 -36.03 26.94 2.87
C ASP A 241 -35.04 26.14 1.99
N ILE A 242 -33.93 26.80 1.65
CA ILE A 242 -32.95 26.47 0.60
C ILE A 242 -32.71 24.95 0.48
N VAL A 243 -33.14 24.36 -0.64
CA VAL A 243 -32.85 22.96 -0.97
C VAL A 243 -31.34 22.80 -1.06
N GLU A 244 -30.75 22.15 -0.05
CA GLU A 244 -29.50 21.39 -0.16
C GLU A 244 -29.70 20.37 -1.28
N GLY A 245 -29.49 20.83 -2.52
CA GLY A 245 -29.61 19.98 -3.67
C GLY A 245 -28.43 19.03 -3.69
N GLN A 246 -28.70 17.73 -3.55
CA GLN A 246 -27.74 16.65 -3.70
C GLN A 246 -26.73 16.96 -4.81
N LEU A 247 -25.44 16.80 -4.48
CA LEU A 247 -24.35 16.91 -5.44
C LEU A 247 -24.59 15.91 -6.58
N VAL A 248 -24.36 16.38 -7.79
CA VAL A 248 -24.46 15.59 -9.00
C VAL A 248 -23.07 15.10 -9.32
N GLU A 249 -22.79 13.86 -8.93
CA GLU A 249 -21.59 13.12 -9.34
C GLU A 249 -21.73 12.72 -10.82
N GLU A 250 -20.68 12.96 -11.59
CA GLU A 250 -20.56 12.42 -12.94
C GLU A 250 -20.07 10.96 -12.80
N GLY A 251 -20.94 10.01 -13.10
CA GLY A 251 -20.46 8.83 -13.84
C GLY A 251 -20.19 9.24 -15.30
N ASP A 252 -19.99 8.30 -16.21
CA ASP A 252 -19.87 8.52 -17.67
C ASP A 252 -21.13 9.16 -18.32
N ARG A 253 -21.54 10.35 -17.87
CA ARG A 253 -22.74 11.07 -18.29
C ARG A 253 -22.36 12.03 -19.40
N SER A 254 -23.27 12.16 -20.37
CA SER A 254 -23.11 13.15 -21.41
C SER A 254 -23.38 14.57 -20.87
N PRO A 255 -22.77 15.62 -21.46
CA PRO A 255 -23.04 17.01 -21.07
C PRO A 255 -24.53 17.41 -21.12
N GLN A 256 -25.33 16.75 -21.96
CA GLN A 256 -26.78 16.97 -22.03
C GLN A 256 -27.52 16.37 -20.83
N GLU A 257 -27.10 15.21 -20.34
CA GLU A 257 -27.66 14.59 -19.14
C GLU A 257 -27.30 15.40 -17.90
N LEU A 258 -26.06 15.88 -17.82
CA LEU A 258 -25.62 16.79 -16.77
C LEU A 258 -26.44 18.08 -16.78
N PHE A 259 -26.69 18.69 -17.95
CA PHE A 259 -27.58 19.85 -18.06
C PHE A 259 -28.98 19.55 -17.52
N ALA A 260 -29.56 18.40 -17.88
CA ALA A 260 -30.90 18.02 -17.44
C ALA A 260 -31.01 17.85 -15.92
N LEU A 261 -29.93 17.40 -15.25
CA LEU A 261 -29.85 17.24 -13.80
C LEU A 261 -29.64 18.57 -13.06
N LEU A 262 -28.88 19.48 -13.66
CA LEU A 262 -28.57 20.78 -13.06
C LEU A 262 -29.66 21.83 -13.33
N ALA A 263 -30.42 21.70 -14.42
CA ALA A 263 -31.43 22.67 -14.80
C ALA A 263 -32.51 22.80 -13.71
N GLY A 264 -32.81 24.03 -13.34
CA GLY A 264 -33.92 24.33 -12.44
C GLY A 264 -35.28 24.07 -13.08
N ALA A 265 -36.36 24.32 -12.33
CA ALA A 265 -37.73 24.14 -12.82
C ALA A 265 -38.08 25.00 -14.06
N ASP A 266 -37.28 26.03 -14.35
CA ASP A 266 -37.41 26.86 -15.55
C ASP A 266 -36.67 26.31 -16.77
N GLY A 267 -36.02 25.14 -16.64
CA GLY A 267 -35.24 24.52 -17.71
C GLY A 267 -33.95 25.26 -18.01
N LEU A 268 -33.43 26.03 -17.05
CA LEU A 268 -32.19 26.79 -17.17
C LEU A 268 -31.25 26.48 -16.01
N VAL A 269 -29.95 26.57 -16.26
CA VAL A 269 -28.90 26.37 -15.23
C VAL A 269 -28.41 27.74 -14.75
N SER A 270 -28.63 28.04 -13.48
CA SER A 270 -28.05 29.22 -12.82
C SER A 270 -26.64 28.95 -12.29
N LYS A 271 -25.88 29.99 -11.91
CA LYS A 271 -24.57 29.82 -11.26
C LYS A 271 -24.66 28.96 -9.99
N GLY A 272 -25.74 29.12 -9.21
CA GLY A 272 -25.98 28.29 -8.02
C GLY A 272 -26.26 26.83 -8.36
N ASN A 273 -26.87 26.55 -9.51
CA ASN A 273 -27.05 25.18 -9.97
C ASN A 273 -25.72 24.54 -10.40
N LEU A 274 -24.81 25.29 -11.03
CA LEU A 274 -23.49 24.78 -11.39
C LEU A 274 -22.67 24.34 -10.17
N MET A 275 -22.83 24.98 -9.02
CA MET A 275 -22.15 24.56 -7.78
C MET A 275 -22.68 23.24 -7.20
N ARG A 276 -23.61 22.56 -7.89
CA ARG A 276 -24.00 21.18 -7.58
C ARG A 276 -23.27 20.15 -8.42
N TRP A 277 -22.49 20.56 -9.41
CA TRP A 277 -21.68 19.67 -10.24
C TRP A 277 -20.40 19.32 -9.48
N ALA A 278 -20.27 18.05 -9.05
CA ALA A 278 -19.19 17.62 -8.18
C ALA A 278 -17.80 17.84 -8.81
N GLU A 279 -17.60 17.42 -10.07
CA GLU A 279 -16.31 17.59 -10.76
C GLU A 279 -15.92 19.07 -10.90
N LEU A 280 -16.89 19.96 -11.14
CA LEU A 280 -16.59 21.39 -11.20
C LEU A 280 -16.10 21.94 -9.86
N LEU A 281 -16.63 21.42 -8.75
CA LEU A 281 -16.15 21.78 -7.41
C LEU A 281 -14.76 21.22 -7.15
N GLU A 282 -14.49 19.98 -7.58
CA GLU A 282 -13.17 19.35 -7.50
C GLU A 282 -12.12 20.16 -8.28
N LEU A 283 -12.40 20.53 -9.54
CA LEU A 283 -11.53 21.41 -10.33
C LEU A 283 -11.24 22.75 -9.64
N ILE A 284 -12.20 23.29 -8.87
CA ILE A 284 -12.01 24.53 -8.09
C ILE A 284 -11.15 24.28 -6.84
N ASP A 285 -11.38 23.17 -6.15
CA ASP A 285 -10.69 22.82 -4.91
C ASP A 285 -9.23 22.46 -5.16
N GLU A 286 -8.96 21.71 -6.23
CA GLU A 286 -7.61 21.39 -6.71
C GLU A 286 -6.87 22.62 -7.27
N GLY A 287 -7.59 23.72 -7.54
CA GLY A 287 -7.03 24.96 -8.08
C GLY A 287 -6.79 24.94 -9.58
N ASP A 288 -7.29 23.91 -10.27
CA ASP A 288 -7.25 23.75 -11.73
C ASP A 288 -8.16 24.75 -12.46
N LEU A 289 -9.24 25.20 -11.79
CA LEU A 289 -10.12 26.26 -12.27
C LEU A 289 -10.37 27.30 -11.17
N SER A 290 -9.91 28.53 -11.37
CA SER A 290 -10.23 29.59 -10.40
C SER A 290 -11.70 30.02 -10.49
N MET A 291 -12.28 30.42 -9.36
CA MET A 291 -13.64 30.99 -9.32
C MET A 291 -13.82 32.20 -10.24
N SER A 292 -12.75 32.98 -10.48
CA SER A 292 -12.77 34.10 -11.43
C SER A 292 -12.82 33.65 -12.89
N GLU A 293 -12.15 32.55 -13.25
CA GLU A 293 -12.20 31.98 -14.60
C GLU A 293 -13.57 31.39 -14.88
N LEU A 294 -14.12 30.62 -13.93
CA LEU A 294 -15.48 30.12 -14.03
C LEU A 294 -16.49 31.26 -14.18
N GLU A 295 -16.36 32.35 -13.42
CA GLU A 295 -17.24 33.52 -13.56
C GLU A 295 -17.09 34.22 -14.92
N GLY A 296 -15.88 34.28 -15.46
CA GLY A 296 -15.61 34.78 -16.80
C GLY A 296 -16.28 33.94 -17.90
N ILE A 297 -16.11 32.62 -17.84
CA ILE A 297 -16.70 31.66 -18.79
C ILE A 297 -18.23 31.66 -18.67
N PHE A 298 -18.75 31.67 -17.44
CA PHE A 298 -20.19 31.76 -17.16
C PHE A 298 -20.79 33.03 -17.75
N SER A 299 -20.19 34.19 -17.46
CA SER A 299 -20.67 35.49 -17.94
C SER A 299 -20.60 35.63 -19.45
N ALA A 300 -19.63 34.98 -20.11
CA ALA A 300 -19.51 34.97 -21.56
C ALA A 300 -20.64 34.17 -22.25
N ASN A 301 -21.18 33.16 -21.57
CA ASN A 301 -22.20 32.25 -22.12
C ASN A 301 -23.62 32.55 -21.62
N ALA A 302 -23.79 33.12 -20.43
CA ALA A 302 -25.07 33.33 -19.79
C ALA A 302 -25.88 34.49 -20.42
N VAL A 303 -27.21 34.34 -20.42
CA VAL A 303 -28.15 35.44 -20.69
C VAL A 303 -29.10 35.58 -19.52
N ALA A 304 -29.12 36.77 -18.94
CA ALA A 304 -29.82 37.05 -17.69
C ALA A 304 -29.40 36.09 -16.55
N GLU A 305 -28.08 35.88 -16.40
CA GLU A 305 -27.47 35.08 -15.31
C GLU A 305 -27.84 33.59 -15.31
N LYS A 306 -28.35 33.08 -16.44
CA LYS A 306 -28.71 31.68 -16.62
C LYS A 306 -28.28 31.14 -17.98
N LEU A 307 -28.10 29.83 -18.06
CA LEU A 307 -27.70 29.09 -19.25
C LEU A 307 -28.87 28.22 -19.74
N ASP A 308 -29.18 28.31 -21.03
CA ASP A 308 -29.95 27.27 -21.72
C ASP A 308 -29.02 26.12 -22.12
N GLU A 309 -29.58 25.01 -22.62
CA GLU A 309 -28.81 23.80 -22.97
C GLU A 309 -27.65 24.12 -23.93
N SER A 310 -27.90 24.90 -24.98
CA SER A 310 -26.87 25.26 -25.95
C SER A 310 -25.73 26.07 -25.35
N ARG A 311 -26.03 26.94 -24.38
CA ARG A 311 -25.03 27.77 -23.68
C ARG A 311 -24.31 27.00 -22.60
N PHE A 312 -24.98 26.06 -21.94
CA PHE A 312 -24.34 25.13 -21.02
C PHE A 312 -23.31 24.28 -21.76
N LEU A 313 -23.67 23.71 -22.91
CA LEU A 313 -22.72 22.96 -23.75
C LEU A 313 -21.51 23.81 -24.19
N ALA A 314 -21.73 25.11 -24.46
CA ALA A 314 -20.65 26.03 -24.78
C ALA A 314 -19.76 26.35 -23.56
N LEU A 315 -20.35 26.45 -22.36
CA LEU A 315 -19.61 26.58 -21.10
C LEU A 315 -18.80 25.33 -20.80
N TYR A 316 -19.42 24.15 -20.87
CA TYR A 316 -18.77 22.86 -20.64
C TYR A 316 -17.56 22.71 -21.56
N LYS A 317 -17.76 22.95 -22.86
CA LYS A 317 -16.67 22.95 -23.82
C LYS A 317 -15.60 24.00 -23.51
N ALA A 318 -15.97 25.20 -23.09
CA ALA A 318 -14.98 26.24 -22.77
C ALA A 318 -14.14 25.89 -21.53
N ILE A 319 -14.68 25.11 -20.60
CA ILE A 319 -13.92 24.54 -19.47
C ILE A 319 -13.01 23.43 -19.99
N ASP A 320 -13.54 22.48 -20.77
CA ASP A 320 -12.76 21.38 -21.39
C ASP A 320 -11.60 21.90 -22.26
N ASP A 321 -11.84 22.93 -23.07
CA ASP A 321 -10.84 23.62 -23.90
C ASP A 321 -9.71 24.28 -23.06
N LEU A 322 -9.90 24.54 -21.75
CA LEU A 322 -8.80 25.00 -20.87
C LEU A 322 -7.81 23.88 -20.56
N PHE A 323 -8.26 22.63 -20.59
CA PHE A 323 -7.51 21.44 -20.21
C PHE A 323 -7.05 20.62 -21.43
N GLU A 324 -7.63 20.85 -22.61
CA GLU A 324 -7.05 20.42 -23.87
C GLU A 324 -5.70 21.14 -24.09
N TYR A 325 -4.62 20.53 -23.56
CA TYR A 325 -3.26 20.91 -23.90
C TYR A 325 -3.15 21.01 -25.41
N ASP A 326 -2.78 22.19 -25.90
CA ASP A 326 -2.50 22.45 -27.30
C ASP A 326 -1.31 21.54 -27.69
N VAL A 327 -1.57 20.28 -28.07
CA VAL A 327 -0.63 19.38 -28.73
C VAL A 327 -0.41 19.87 -30.17
N ASN A 328 -0.34 21.18 -30.35
CA ASN A 328 0.10 21.86 -31.56
C ASN A 328 1.53 22.31 -31.33
N ASP A 329 2.43 21.37 -31.60
CA ASP A 329 3.60 21.56 -32.44
C ASP A 329 3.70 22.96 -33.09
N GLU A 330 4.29 23.91 -32.36
CA GLU A 330 4.65 25.25 -32.84
C GLU A 330 5.88 25.19 -33.78
N SER A 331 5.84 24.31 -34.78
CA SER A 331 6.91 24.18 -35.77
C SER A 331 6.44 24.12 -37.21
N ASP A 332 5.41 24.87 -37.64
CA ASP A 332 5.31 25.36 -39.03
C ASP A 332 4.08 26.24 -39.32
N LYS A 333 4.06 27.48 -38.82
CA LYS A 333 3.15 28.52 -39.32
C LYS A 333 3.91 29.71 -39.90
N SER A 334 4.76 29.45 -40.90
CA SER A 334 5.26 30.50 -41.80
C SER A 334 5.34 30.03 -43.26
N ASN A 335 4.19 29.87 -43.93
CA ASN A 335 4.01 30.24 -45.34
C ASN A 335 2.62 29.85 -45.87
N GLU A 336 1.63 30.71 -45.67
CA GLU A 336 0.40 30.64 -46.46
C GLU A 336 -0.05 32.02 -46.94
N SER A 337 0.57 32.43 -48.05
CA SER A 337 -0.02 33.37 -49.00
C SER A 337 0.67 33.21 -50.33
N SER A 338 0.24 32.23 -51.14
CA SER A 338 0.16 32.29 -52.61
C SER A 338 0.02 30.88 -53.24
N ARG A 339 -1.20 30.45 -53.58
CA ARG A 339 -1.63 30.21 -54.98
C ARG A 339 -2.89 29.36 -55.07
N ALA A 340 -3.86 29.96 -55.77
CA ALA A 340 -5.03 29.30 -56.32
C ALA A 340 -4.67 28.27 -57.43
N ASN A 341 -5.56 27.28 -57.56
CA ASN A 341 -5.73 26.35 -58.67
C ASN A 341 -4.65 25.27 -58.87
N GLN A 342 -4.79 24.15 -58.15
CA GLN A 342 -4.43 22.85 -58.73
C GLN A 342 -5.36 21.74 -58.24
N LYS A 343 -6.08 21.15 -59.19
CA LYS A 343 -6.95 19.98 -59.05
C LYS A 343 -6.04 18.74 -58.97
N VAL A 344 -5.96 18.10 -57.81
CA VAL A 344 -5.12 16.91 -57.54
C VAL A 344 -6.00 15.80 -56.91
N PRO A 345 -5.74 14.50 -57.20
CA PRO A 345 -6.66 13.42 -56.89
C PRO A 345 -6.56 12.95 -55.43
N ASN A 346 -7.69 12.46 -54.92
CA ASN A 346 -7.84 11.76 -53.63
C ASN A 346 -6.79 10.65 -53.46
N ALA A 347 -5.71 10.96 -52.77
CA ALA A 347 -4.95 10.01 -51.99
C ALA A 347 -4.88 10.62 -50.59
N VAL A 348 -5.74 10.13 -49.70
CA VAL A 348 -5.75 10.50 -48.29
C VAL A 348 -4.44 9.98 -47.72
N ALA A 349 -3.43 10.86 -47.66
CA ALA A 349 -2.25 10.63 -46.87
C ALA A 349 -2.71 10.64 -45.41
N THR A 350 -2.81 9.45 -44.82
CA THR A 350 -2.88 9.28 -43.37
C THR A 350 -1.68 10.03 -42.81
N ARG A 351 -1.93 11.17 -42.14
CA ARG A 351 -0.92 11.82 -41.30
C ARG A 351 -0.37 10.76 -40.36
N ASP A 352 0.94 10.61 -40.32
CA ASP A 352 1.64 9.77 -39.34
C ASP A 352 1.40 10.37 -37.97
N GLN A 353 0.27 10.03 -37.34
CA GLN A 353 0.10 10.26 -35.91
C GLN A 353 1.17 9.44 -35.18
N PRO A 354 1.89 10.02 -34.21
CA PRO A 354 2.82 9.27 -33.39
C PRO A 354 2.07 8.11 -32.74
N SER A 355 2.68 6.93 -32.70
CA SER A 355 2.09 5.80 -31.99
C SER A 355 1.97 6.13 -30.51
N SER A 356 0.98 5.54 -29.83
CA SER A 356 0.77 5.71 -28.39
C SER A 356 2.05 5.42 -27.60
N LYS A 357 2.87 4.48 -28.10
CA LYS A 357 4.20 4.14 -27.55
C LYS A 357 5.15 5.33 -27.59
N THR A 358 5.26 6.00 -28.73
CA THR A 358 6.13 7.19 -28.87
C THR A 358 5.64 8.33 -27.98
N THR A 359 4.33 8.53 -27.87
CA THR A 359 3.74 9.51 -26.96
C THR A 359 4.08 9.19 -25.51
N LEU A 360 3.87 7.95 -25.05
CA LEU A 360 4.19 7.51 -23.69
C LEU A 360 5.66 7.75 -23.35
N LEU A 361 6.56 7.31 -24.23
CA LEU A 361 8.00 7.45 -24.00
C LEU A 361 8.43 8.91 -23.97
N GLY A 362 7.85 9.77 -24.81
CA GLY A 362 8.12 11.21 -24.79
C GLY A 362 7.65 11.86 -23.50
N MET A 363 6.48 11.49 -22.97
CA MET A 363 5.99 11.99 -21.68
C MET A 363 6.90 11.56 -20.52
N ILE A 364 7.29 10.29 -20.49
CA ILE A 364 8.18 9.76 -19.45
C ILE A 364 9.58 10.39 -19.56
N GLU A 365 10.06 10.69 -20.76
CA GLU A 365 11.33 11.38 -20.96
C GLU A 365 11.28 12.79 -20.35
N VAL A 366 10.24 13.57 -20.65
CA VAL A 366 10.03 14.91 -20.07
C VAL A 366 9.99 14.87 -18.54
N LEU A 367 9.29 13.90 -17.93
CA LEU A 367 9.27 13.74 -16.47
C LEU A 367 10.65 13.48 -15.86
N ASN A 368 11.51 12.76 -16.59
CA ASN A 368 12.85 12.39 -16.11
C ASN A 368 13.94 13.41 -16.47
N GLU A 369 13.61 14.51 -17.16
CA GLU A 369 14.58 15.57 -17.49
C GLU A 369 14.93 16.45 -16.28
N ASP A 370 14.03 16.56 -15.31
CA ASP A 370 14.25 17.33 -14.08
C ASP A 370 15.13 16.54 -13.09
N ASN A 371 16.36 17.03 -12.87
CA ASN A 371 17.31 16.39 -11.97
C ASN A 371 17.04 16.69 -10.48
N ASP A 372 16.17 17.66 -10.19
CA ASP A 372 15.78 17.97 -8.82
C ASP A 372 14.75 16.97 -8.29
N LEU A 373 13.95 16.38 -9.20
CA LEU A 373 12.95 15.36 -8.91
C LEU A 373 13.53 13.94 -8.86
N LEU A 374 12.85 13.04 -8.15
CA LEU A 374 13.17 11.62 -8.17
C LEU A 374 12.87 11.00 -9.55
N PRO A 375 13.76 10.16 -10.08
CA PRO A 375 13.58 9.54 -11.39
C PRO A 375 12.42 8.54 -11.39
N CYS A 376 12.05 8.10 -12.58
CA CYS A 376 10.96 7.15 -12.84
C CYS A 376 9.57 7.67 -12.44
N GLY A 377 9.37 8.98 -12.43
CA GLY A 377 8.07 9.59 -12.13
C GLY A 377 7.58 9.39 -10.69
N LEU A 378 8.47 9.07 -9.75
CA LEU A 378 8.09 8.90 -8.34
C LEU A 378 7.56 10.19 -7.70
N GLU A 379 7.89 11.35 -8.28
CA GLU A 379 7.36 12.67 -7.88
C GLU A 379 6.46 13.28 -8.96
N ALA A 380 5.93 12.46 -9.89
CA ALA A 380 4.95 12.91 -10.86
C ALA A 380 3.66 13.35 -10.14
N SER A 381 3.11 14.49 -10.56
CA SER A 381 1.81 15.00 -10.12
C SER A 381 0.68 14.06 -10.55
N ASP A 382 -0.46 14.13 -9.87
CA ASP A 382 -1.62 13.30 -10.17
C ASP A 382 -2.12 13.50 -11.60
N ARG A 383 -2.04 14.73 -12.09
CA ARG A 383 -2.35 15.05 -13.49
C ARG A 383 -1.39 14.39 -14.49
N GLU A 384 -0.09 14.38 -14.21
CA GLU A 384 0.90 13.70 -15.05
C GLU A 384 0.67 12.19 -15.04
N GLN A 385 0.39 11.63 -13.86
CA GLN A 385 0.05 10.22 -13.68
C GLN A 385 -1.22 9.84 -14.46
N ALA A 386 -2.29 10.63 -14.36
CA ALA A 386 -3.54 10.40 -15.10
C ALA A 386 -3.32 10.42 -16.62
N ASN A 387 -2.53 11.37 -17.13
CA ASN A 387 -2.19 11.43 -18.55
C ASN A 387 -1.39 10.20 -19.01
N ILE A 388 -0.42 9.75 -18.20
CA ILE A 388 0.34 8.52 -18.50
C ILE A 388 -0.58 7.30 -18.51
N LEU A 389 -1.44 7.15 -17.50
CA LEU A 389 -2.40 6.04 -17.42
C LEU A 389 -3.33 6.00 -18.63
N LYS A 390 -3.80 7.16 -19.11
CA LYS A 390 -4.61 7.27 -20.33
C LYS A 390 -3.89 6.69 -21.55
N VAL A 391 -2.61 7.02 -21.76
CA VAL A 391 -1.82 6.50 -22.89
C VAL A 391 -1.51 5.01 -22.72
N ILE A 392 -1.28 4.54 -21.48
CA ILE A 392 -1.08 3.13 -21.18
C ILE A 392 -2.35 2.32 -21.49
N ASN A 393 -3.53 2.80 -21.10
CA ASN A 393 -4.81 2.17 -21.45
C ASN A 393 -4.98 2.04 -22.97
N MET A 394 -4.57 3.05 -23.75
CA MET A 394 -4.59 2.98 -25.22
C MET A 394 -3.63 1.92 -25.75
N LEU A 395 -2.40 1.85 -25.21
CA LEU A 395 -1.38 0.88 -25.61
C LEU A 395 -1.79 -0.57 -25.35
N GLU A 396 -2.42 -0.82 -24.20
CA GLU A 396 -2.88 -2.16 -23.83
C GLU A 396 -3.86 -2.73 -24.85
N GLN A 397 -4.67 -1.86 -25.49
CA GLN A 397 -5.63 -2.23 -26.52
C GLN A 397 -5.02 -2.39 -27.92
N GLU A 398 -3.77 -1.97 -28.13
CA GLU A 398 -3.15 -2.01 -29.46
C GLU A 398 -2.89 -3.46 -29.93
N PRO A 399 -3.01 -3.73 -31.24
CA PRO A 399 -2.72 -5.05 -31.81
C PRO A 399 -1.22 -5.41 -31.78
N SER A 400 -0.35 -4.45 -31.47
CA SER A 400 1.08 -4.64 -31.26
C SER A 400 1.39 -5.36 -29.93
N ASN A 401 0.46 -5.35 -28.99
CA ASN A 401 0.59 -6.01 -27.69
C ASN A 401 0.69 -7.54 -27.85
N LEU A 402 1.85 -8.10 -27.53
CA LEU A 402 2.12 -9.53 -27.65
C LEU A 402 1.19 -10.38 -26.78
N ILE A 403 0.80 -9.88 -25.60
CA ILE A 403 -0.11 -10.56 -24.66
C ILE A 403 -1.45 -10.85 -25.37
N ARG A 404 -2.03 -9.84 -26.01
CA ARG A 404 -3.28 -9.98 -26.78
C ARG A 404 -3.09 -10.80 -28.04
N SER A 405 -2.04 -10.53 -28.81
CA SER A 405 -1.79 -11.23 -30.08
C SER A 405 -1.60 -12.74 -29.90
N LYS A 406 -1.04 -13.16 -28.75
CA LYS A 406 -0.88 -14.57 -28.37
C LYS A 406 -2.00 -15.10 -27.46
N GLN A 407 -3.05 -14.31 -27.17
CA GLN A 407 -4.15 -14.70 -26.26
C GLN A 407 -3.66 -15.21 -24.90
N GLY A 408 -2.69 -14.52 -24.30
CA GLY A 408 -2.09 -14.94 -23.02
C GLY A 408 -1.12 -16.13 -23.10
N ALA A 409 -0.83 -16.66 -24.29
CA ALA A 409 0.17 -17.72 -24.49
C ALA A 409 1.60 -17.15 -24.66
N VAL A 410 2.03 -16.31 -23.73
CA VAL A 410 3.41 -15.80 -23.66
C VAL A 410 4.24 -16.77 -22.82
N ASP A 411 5.46 -17.05 -23.26
CA ASP A 411 6.39 -17.93 -22.55
C ASP A 411 7.48 -17.15 -21.82
N GLU A 412 8.22 -17.82 -20.93
CA GLU A 412 9.27 -17.19 -20.13
C GLU A 412 10.37 -16.52 -20.98
N ASN A 413 10.67 -17.01 -22.18
CA ASN A 413 11.69 -16.43 -23.05
C ASN A 413 11.25 -15.11 -23.67
N ASP A 414 9.93 -14.91 -23.84
CA ASP A 414 9.40 -13.64 -24.32
C ASP A 414 9.64 -12.52 -23.28
N ILE A 415 9.65 -12.85 -21.99
CA ILE A 415 9.75 -11.90 -20.85
C ILE A 415 11.19 -11.78 -20.33
N ALA A 416 11.99 -12.84 -20.43
CA ALA A 416 13.39 -12.87 -20.03
C ALA A 416 14.22 -11.76 -20.71
N GLY A 417 15.19 -11.23 -19.99
CA GLY A 417 16.09 -10.18 -20.45
C GLY A 417 16.45 -9.16 -19.37
N ASN A 418 17.22 -8.15 -19.77
CA ASN A 418 17.55 -7.00 -18.93
C ASN A 418 16.54 -5.88 -19.18
N TRP A 419 16.03 -5.32 -18.10
CA TRP A 419 14.99 -4.32 -18.09
C TRP A 419 15.40 -3.15 -17.21
N GLU A 420 15.02 -1.94 -17.61
CA GLU A 420 15.24 -0.70 -16.88
C GLU A 420 13.88 -0.08 -16.61
N LEU A 421 13.60 0.26 -15.35
CA LEU A 421 12.38 0.96 -14.97
C LEU A 421 12.43 2.37 -15.55
N LEU A 422 11.42 2.73 -16.34
CA LEU A 422 11.26 4.07 -16.88
C LEU A 422 10.27 4.92 -16.06
N TYR A 423 9.25 4.27 -15.50
CA TYR A 423 8.17 4.94 -14.77
C TYR A 423 7.50 3.99 -13.78
N SER A 424 7.10 4.50 -12.61
CA SER A 424 6.19 3.82 -11.70
C SER A 424 5.20 4.79 -11.05
N SER A 425 3.94 4.37 -10.95
CA SER A 425 2.90 5.06 -10.17
C SER A 425 2.66 4.41 -8.79
N SER A 426 3.50 3.45 -8.38
CA SER A 426 3.33 2.74 -7.11
C SER A 426 3.47 3.68 -5.91
N SER A 427 2.38 3.86 -5.16
CA SER A 427 2.35 4.64 -3.92
C SER A 427 3.38 4.15 -2.91
N ALA A 428 3.53 2.83 -2.78
CA ALA A 428 4.54 2.22 -1.92
C ALA A 428 5.97 2.59 -2.33
N MET A 429 6.31 2.62 -3.63
CA MET A 429 7.63 3.09 -4.06
C MET A 429 7.81 4.60 -3.86
N LYS A 430 6.76 5.41 -4.06
CA LYS A 430 6.78 6.85 -3.78
C LYS A 430 7.07 7.10 -2.29
N PHE A 431 6.34 6.44 -1.41
CA PHE A 431 6.50 6.52 0.04
C PHE A 431 7.91 6.11 0.50
N ASN A 432 8.36 4.94 0.02
CA ASN A 432 9.68 4.39 0.35
C ASN A 432 10.84 5.10 -0.36
N LYS A 433 10.56 6.06 -1.26
CA LYS A 433 11.54 6.73 -2.11
C LYS A 433 12.45 5.74 -2.85
N GLY A 434 11.85 4.68 -3.38
CA GLY A 434 12.56 3.55 -3.99
C GLY A 434 11.88 2.22 -3.72
N LEU A 435 12.45 1.14 -4.26
CA LEU A 435 11.93 -0.22 -4.08
C LEU A 435 12.37 -0.83 -2.75
N SER A 436 13.64 -0.67 -2.37
CA SER A 436 14.17 -1.22 -1.12
C SER A 436 13.87 -0.38 0.12
N GLY A 437 13.29 0.81 -0.01
CA GLY A 437 13.13 1.75 1.11
C GLY A 437 14.42 2.42 1.57
N LEU A 438 15.59 1.94 1.15
CA LEU A 438 16.88 2.51 1.55
C LEU A 438 17.14 3.89 0.92
N GLY A 439 16.39 4.28 -0.11
CA GLY A 439 16.43 5.63 -0.64
C GLY A 439 16.06 6.68 0.40
N GLY A 440 15.09 6.40 1.28
CA GLY A 440 14.70 7.27 2.38
C GLY A 440 15.54 7.14 3.64
N SER A 441 16.11 5.95 3.91
CA SER A 441 16.81 5.67 5.18
C SER A 441 18.23 6.23 5.26
N PHE A 442 18.86 6.56 4.14
CA PHE A 442 20.22 7.11 4.13
C PHE A 442 20.20 8.65 4.08
N PRO A 443 21.02 9.35 4.90
CA PRO A 443 21.11 10.81 4.84
C PRO A 443 21.52 11.29 3.44
N ASN A 444 20.67 12.09 2.79
CA ASN A 444 20.80 12.53 1.39
C ASN A 444 20.80 11.38 0.37
N GLY A 445 20.27 10.20 0.75
CA GLY A 445 19.93 9.13 -0.17
C GLY A 445 18.76 9.55 -1.05
N LYS A 446 18.83 9.18 -2.32
CA LYS A 446 17.75 9.31 -3.29
C LYS A 446 17.74 8.09 -4.19
N PHE A 447 16.56 7.72 -4.65
CA PHE A 447 16.42 6.73 -5.72
C PHE A 447 17.15 7.20 -6.98
N GLY A 448 18.02 6.35 -7.54
CA GLY A 448 18.79 6.61 -8.76
C GLY A 448 18.34 5.81 -9.97
N GLY A 449 17.33 4.94 -9.82
CA GLY A 449 16.83 4.06 -10.87
C GLY A 449 16.87 2.59 -10.48
N LEU A 450 16.09 1.78 -11.21
CA LEU A 450 15.94 0.34 -10.99
C LEU A 450 16.20 -0.43 -12.28
N LYS A 451 17.05 -1.43 -12.21
CA LYS A 451 17.26 -2.43 -13.27
C LYS A 451 16.79 -3.79 -12.79
N MET A 452 16.26 -4.59 -13.70
CA MET A 452 15.81 -5.94 -13.44
C MET A 452 16.35 -6.88 -14.50
N ARG A 453 17.02 -7.95 -14.10
CA ARG A 453 17.42 -9.06 -14.96
C ARG A 453 16.50 -10.25 -14.66
N LEU A 454 15.84 -10.75 -15.70
CA LEU A 454 15.06 -11.98 -15.66
C LEU A 454 15.78 -13.01 -16.50
N ASP A 455 16.33 -14.03 -15.84
CA ASP A 455 16.95 -15.17 -16.50
C ASP A 455 15.92 -16.30 -16.54
N SER A 456 15.73 -16.92 -17.71
CA SER A 456 14.93 -18.15 -17.85
C SER A 456 15.80 -19.22 -18.49
N SER A 457 15.79 -20.38 -17.85
CA SER A 457 16.39 -21.60 -18.35
C SER A 457 15.37 -22.72 -18.27
N LYS A 458 15.70 -23.89 -18.84
CA LYS A 458 14.82 -25.06 -18.76
C LYS A 458 14.51 -25.52 -17.32
N TYR A 459 15.33 -25.13 -16.35
CA TYR A 459 15.29 -25.69 -14.99
C TYR A 459 15.15 -24.65 -13.89
N MET A 460 15.41 -23.37 -14.19
CA MET A 460 15.52 -22.30 -13.21
C MET A 460 15.11 -20.98 -13.87
N SER A 461 14.44 -20.14 -13.09
CA SER A 461 13.95 -18.83 -13.47
C SER A 461 14.35 -17.83 -12.38
N ASP A 462 15.53 -17.24 -12.55
CA ASP A 462 16.15 -16.37 -11.56
C ASP A 462 15.83 -14.90 -11.87
N VAL A 463 15.58 -14.11 -10.83
CA VAL A 463 15.40 -12.65 -10.92
C VAL A 463 16.45 -11.94 -10.09
N GLU A 464 16.99 -10.86 -10.66
CA GLU A 464 17.91 -9.95 -9.99
C GLU A 464 17.46 -8.51 -10.22
N TYR A 465 17.11 -7.81 -9.15
CA TYR A 465 16.91 -6.37 -9.16
C TYR A 465 18.20 -5.69 -8.74
N THR A 466 18.53 -4.57 -9.39
CA THR A 466 19.60 -3.67 -8.98
C THR A 466 19.03 -2.27 -8.90
N GLU A 467 18.83 -1.80 -7.68
CA GLU A 467 18.43 -0.43 -7.38
C GLU A 467 19.65 0.41 -7.07
N ARG A 468 19.78 1.57 -7.73
CA ARG A 468 20.84 2.54 -7.44
C ARG A 468 20.37 3.48 -6.34
N ILE A 469 21.11 3.58 -5.24
CA ILE A 469 20.92 4.62 -4.23
C ILE A 469 21.97 5.71 -4.45
N SER A 470 21.51 6.88 -4.89
CA SER A 470 22.35 8.05 -5.15
C SER A 470 22.51 8.85 -3.86
N VAL A 471 23.74 9.07 -3.42
CA VAL A 471 24.08 9.81 -2.19
C VAL A 471 25.00 10.97 -2.55
N THR A 472 24.83 12.12 -1.90
CA THR A 472 25.78 13.24 -2.05
C THR A 472 26.85 13.20 -0.96
N PRO A 473 28.15 13.07 -1.29
CA PRO A 473 28.75 13.06 -2.64
C PRO A 473 28.63 11.71 -3.36
N GLU A 474 28.55 11.73 -4.70
CA GLU A 474 28.30 10.54 -5.56
C GLU A 474 29.27 9.35 -5.32
N ALA A 475 30.46 9.60 -4.75
CA ALA A 475 31.38 8.53 -4.35
C ALA A 475 30.83 7.62 -3.23
N ALA A 476 29.78 8.05 -2.52
CA ALA A 476 29.08 7.29 -1.50
C ALA A 476 27.85 6.54 -2.04
N SER A 477 27.45 6.77 -3.29
CA SER A 477 26.35 6.08 -3.93
C SER A 477 26.65 4.59 -4.09
N PHE A 478 25.66 3.73 -3.84
CA PHE A 478 25.80 2.28 -3.82
C PHE A 478 24.59 1.60 -4.47
N ASP A 479 24.74 0.32 -4.76
CA ASP A 479 23.67 -0.48 -5.36
C ASP A 479 23.09 -1.42 -4.31
N VAL A 480 21.77 -1.58 -4.36
CA VAL A 480 21.02 -2.58 -3.61
C VAL A 480 20.62 -3.67 -4.60
N THR A 481 21.04 -4.90 -4.33
CA THR A 481 20.76 -6.05 -5.18
C THR A 481 19.80 -7.01 -4.48
N VAL A 482 18.63 -7.21 -5.08
CA VAL A 482 17.64 -8.18 -4.61
C VAL A 482 17.65 -9.38 -5.54
N THR A 483 17.83 -10.58 -5.01
CA THR A 483 17.82 -11.84 -5.78
C THR A 483 16.65 -12.70 -5.37
N GLY A 484 16.13 -13.50 -6.29
CA GLY A 484 15.14 -14.53 -6.00
C GLY A 484 14.71 -15.31 -7.24
N ASP A 485 13.54 -15.94 -7.16
CA ASP A 485 12.94 -16.70 -8.25
C ASP A 485 11.74 -15.95 -8.84
N TRP A 486 11.41 -16.26 -10.10
CA TRP A 486 10.19 -15.79 -10.73
C TRP A 486 9.47 -16.89 -11.51
N THR A 487 8.15 -16.78 -11.62
CA THR A 487 7.31 -17.69 -12.39
C THR A 487 6.23 -16.91 -13.14
N LEU A 488 5.83 -17.43 -14.31
CA LEU A 488 4.65 -16.93 -15.02
C LEU A 488 3.45 -17.82 -14.72
N ARG A 489 2.36 -17.17 -14.34
CA ARG A 489 1.08 -17.82 -14.10
C ARG A 489 0.07 -17.29 -15.11
N GLN A 490 -0.63 -18.19 -15.77
CA GLN A 490 -1.83 -17.82 -16.50
C GLN A 490 -2.94 -17.60 -15.48
N SER A 491 -3.51 -16.41 -15.50
CA SER A 491 -4.58 -15.99 -14.61
C SER A 491 -5.72 -15.39 -15.43
N ILE A 492 -6.80 -15.05 -14.76
CA ILE A 492 -7.85 -14.19 -15.32
C ILE A 492 -7.72 -12.89 -14.53
N SER A 493 -7.58 -11.76 -15.22
CA SER A 493 -7.55 -10.47 -14.53
C SER A 493 -8.87 -10.29 -13.79
N LEU A 494 -8.80 -10.03 -12.47
CA LEU A 494 -9.99 -9.82 -11.65
C LEU A 494 -10.79 -8.60 -12.11
N PHE A 495 -10.12 -7.61 -12.70
CA PHE A 495 -10.74 -6.36 -13.14
C PHE A 495 -11.36 -6.46 -14.53
N THR A 496 -10.71 -7.11 -15.48
CA THR A 496 -11.19 -7.14 -16.88
C THR A 496 -11.92 -8.43 -17.23
N GLY A 497 -11.74 -9.51 -16.45
CA GLY A 497 -12.21 -10.84 -16.78
C GLY A 497 -11.52 -11.46 -18.01
N GLU A 498 -10.52 -10.78 -18.60
CA GLU A 498 -9.75 -11.31 -19.74
C GLU A 498 -8.61 -12.21 -19.24
N PRO A 499 -8.20 -13.23 -20.03
CA PRO A 499 -6.99 -13.99 -19.75
C PRO A 499 -5.78 -13.07 -19.61
N SER A 500 -5.11 -13.15 -18.47
CA SER A 500 -3.94 -12.36 -18.11
C SER A 500 -2.75 -13.26 -17.81
N ILE A 501 -1.57 -12.64 -17.72
CA ILE A 501 -0.34 -13.32 -17.33
C ILE A 501 0.21 -12.57 -16.13
N THR A 502 0.30 -13.27 -15.01
CA THR A 502 0.85 -12.73 -13.78
C THR A 502 2.30 -13.18 -13.66
N LEU A 503 3.22 -12.22 -13.55
CA LEU A 503 4.60 -12.41 -13.14
C LEU A 503 4.64 -12.44 -11.62
N ALA A 504 4.89 -13.63 -11.05
CA ALA A 504 5.03 -13.84 -9.62
C ALA A 504 6.52 -13.94 -9.28
N ILE A 505 6.98 -13.12 -8.35
CA ILE A 505 8.37 -12.99 -7.93
C ILE A 505 8.45 -13.30 -6.45
N THR A 506 9.39 -14.16 -6.08
CA THR A 506 9.68 -14.53 -4.70
C THR A 506 11.10 -14.04 -4.37
N PRO A 507 11.24 -12.84 -3.76
CA PRO A 507 12.53 -12.36 -3.29
C PRO A 507 13.12 -13.30 -2.22
N GLU A 508 14.41 -13.59 -2.31
CA GLU A 508 15.12 -14.43 -1.34
C GLU A 508 16.08 -13.61 -0.48
N ARG A 509 16.89 -12.75 -1.11
CA ARG A 509 17.93 -11.99 -0.41
C ARG A 509 18.03 -10.55 -0.90
N VAL A 510 18.32 -9.65 0.04
CA VAL A 510 18.65 -8.26 -0.22
C VAL A 510 20.11 -8.02 0.16
N ASN A 511 20.90 -7.48 -0.76
CA ASN A 511 22.32 -7.21 -0.59
C ASN A 511 22.59 -5.73 -0.79
N TYR A 512 23.29 -5.10 0.15
CA TYR A 512 23.73 -3.71 0.01
C TYR A 512 25.03 -3.50 0.78
N GLY A 513 26.07 -3.07 0.08
CA GLY A 513 27.42 -3.00 0.65
C GLY A 513 27.89 -4.37 1.18
N PRO A 514 28.37 -4.48 2.43
CA PRO A 514 28.74 -5.74 3.05
C PRO A 514 27.56 -6.52 3.66
N THR A 515 26.36 -5.93 3.67
CA THR A 515 25.18 -6.50 4.34
C THR A 515 24.40 -7.39 3.38
N SER A 516 23.91 -8.52 3.89
CA SER A 516 23.11 -9.47 3.14
C SER A 516 22.07 -10.11 4.05
N THR A 517 20.81 -9.75 3.86
CA THR A 517 19.68 -10.18 4.68
C THR A 517 18.72 -11.03 3.85
N ARG A 518 17.87 -11.80 4.54
CA ARG A 518 16.71 -12.43 3.88
C ARG A 518 15.70 -11.36 3.47
N ALA A 519 14.96 -11.61 2.40
CA ALA A 519 14.03 -10.65 1.81
C ALA A 519 12.59 -10.80 2.31
N ASP A 520 12.29 -11.84 3.08
CA ASP A 520 10.99 -12.11 3.72
C ASP A 520 10.52 -10.96 4.61
N HIS A 521 11.40 -10.35 5.38
CA HIS A 521 11.05 -9.20 6.23
C HIS A 521 11.01 -7.86 5.48
N TRP A 522 11.22 -7.86 4.15
CA TRP A 522 11.42 -6.64 3.37
C TRP A 522 10.11 -6.17 2.71
N LYS A 523 9.18 -5.68 3.51
CA LYS A 523 7.81 -5.30 3.08
C LYS A 523 7.79 -4.36 1.86
N SER A 524 8.78 -3.48 1.71
CA SER A 524 8.86 -2.54 0.59
C SER A 524 9.03 -3.21 -0.79
N LEU A 525 9.44 -4.49 -0.84
CA LEU A 525 9.53 -5.26 -2.10
C LEU A 525 8.18 -5.77 -2.60
N GLY A 526 7.17 -5.78 -1.72
CA GLY A 526 5.80 -6.25 -2.00
C GLY A 526 5.21 -5.82 -3.34
N PRO A 527 5.36 -4.54 -3.77
CA PRO A 527 4.79 -4.06 -5.02
C PRO A 527 5.26 -4.79 -6.29
N LEU A 528 6.39 -5.51 -6.25
CA LEU A 528 6.88 -6.29 -7.40
C LEU A 528 6.68 -7.81 -7.25
N ASN A 529 6.14 -8.29 -6.13
CA ASN A 529 5.98 -9.73 -5.88
C ASN A 529 4.92 -10.35 -6.80
N MET A 530 3.90 -9.59 -7.20
CA MET A 530 2.84 -10.10 -8.07
C MET A 530 2.34 -9.01 -8.99
N LEU A 531 2.60 -9.18 -10.29
CA LEU A 531 2.31 -8.17 -11.30
C LEU A 531 1.65 -8.76 -12.52
N ASP A 532 0.59 -8.12 -13.01
CA ASP A 532 -0.06 -8.49 -14.26
C ASP A 532 0.65 -7.84 -15.44
N VAL A 533 1.10 -8.65 -16.41
CA VAL A 533 1.77 -8.17 -17.63
C VAL A 533 0.71 -7.70 -18.62
N ALA A 534 0.31 -6.44 -18.50
CA ALA A 534 -0.76 -5.85 -19.31
C ALA A 534 -0.32 -5.54 -20.76
N TYR A 535 0.95 -5.17 -20.96
CA TYR A 535 1.51 -4.92 -22.29
C TYR A 535 2.92 -5.49 -22.42
N LEU A 536 3.19 -6.15 -23.55
CA LEU A 536 4.52 -6.62 -23.90
C LEU A 536 4.80 -6.41 -25.38
N ASP A 537 5.93 -5.79 -25.69
CA ASP A 537 6.51 -5.78 -27.04
C ASP A 537 8.01 -6.14 -27.00
N LYS A 538 8.75 -5.81 -28.06
CA LYS A 538 10.18 -6.15 -28.18
C LYS A 538 11.06 -5.43 -27.14
N ASP A 539 10.73 -4.20 -26.79
CA ASP A 539 11.59 -3.28 -26.05
C ASP A 539 10.87 -2.54 -24.92
N LEU A 540 9.56 -2.75 -24.75
CA LEU A 540 8.72 -2.17 -23.72
C LEU A 540 7.87 -3.26 -23.06
N ARG A 541 7.76 -3.20 -21.75
CA ARG A 541 6.85 -4.02 -20.95
C ARG A 541 6.15 -3.12 -19.94
N ILE A 542 4.83 -3.23 -19.86
CA ILE A 542 4.01 -2.55 -18.86
C ILE A 542 3.39 -3.61 -17.97
N MET A 543 3.53 -3.42 -16.67
CA MET A 543 2.99 -4.31 -15.65
C MET A 543 2.10 -3.54 -14.69
N ARG A 544 1.01 -4.15 -14.21
CA ARG A 544 0.09 -3.57 -13.23
C ARG A 544 0.15 -4.32 -11.91
N GLY A 545 -0.13 -3.63 -10.81
CA GLY A 545 -0.37 -4.25 -9.51
C GLY A 545 -1.58 -5.18 -9.59
N SER A 546 -1.52 -6.33 -8.93
CA SER A 546 -2.65 -7.27 -8.87
C SER A 546 -3.81 -6.75 -8.03
N THR A 547 -3.55 -5.85 -7.07
CA THR A 547 -4.54 -5.27 -6.15
C THR A 547 -5.00 -3.86 -6.55
N SER A 548 -4.28 -3.19 -7.47
CA SER A 548 -4.59 -1.82 -7.89
C SER A 548 -4.21 -1.63 -9.36
N LEU A 549 -5.20 -1.32 -10.19
CA LEU A 549 -4.98 -1.01 -11.60
C LEU A 549 -4.13 0.25 -11.79
N ASP A 550 -4.21 1.20 -10.87
CA ASP A 550 -3.48 2.48 -10.96
C ASP A 550 -2.00 2.32 -10.61
N THR A 551 -1.62 1.21 -9.97
CA THR A 551 -0.23 0.85 -9.75
C THR A 551 0.35 0.25 -11.03
N VAL A 552 1.22 1.00 -11.70
CA VAL A 552 1.80 0.62 -12.98
C VAL A 552 3.33 0.72 -12.93
N PHE A 553 3.99 -0.19 -13.64
CA PHE A 553 5.43 -0.20 -13.85
C PHE A 553 5.74 -0.30 -15.34
N VAL A 554 6.45 0.68 -15.88
CA VAL A 554 6.87 0.71 -17.29
C VAL A 554 8.35 0.40 -17.36
N PHE A 555 8.70 -0.70 -18.02
CA PHE A 555 10.07 -1.16 -18.20
C PHE A 555 10.49 -1.10 -19.66
N ARG A 556 11.72 -0.67 -19.92
CA ARG A 556 12.38 -0.75 -21.23
C ARG A 556 13.44 -1.84 -21.25
N ARG A 557 13.48 -2.62 -22.32
CA ARG A 557 14.51 -3.65 -22.49
C ARG A 557 15.86 -3.00 -22.78
N VAL A 558 16.88 -3.37 -22.03
CA VAL A 558 18.27 -2.94 -22.25
C VAL A 558 18.95 -3.98 -23.16
N ALA A 559 19.55 -3.49 -24.25
CA ALA A 559 20.15 -4.31 -25.31
C ALA A 559 21.45 -4.99 -24.92
#